data_AF-A0A841Q8U1-F1
#
_entry.id   AF-A0A841Q8U1-F1
#
_cell.length_a   1.000
_cell.length_b   1.000
_cell.length_c   1.000
_cell.angle_alpha   90.00
_cell.angle_beta   90.00
_cell.angle_gamma   90.00
#
_symmetry.space_group_name_H-M   'P 1'
#
loop_
_entity.id
_entity.type
_entity.pdbx_description
1 polymer ?
#
loop_
_entity_poly.entity_id
_entity_poly.type
_entity_poly.pdbx_seq_one_letter_code
_entity_poly.pdbx_strand_id
1 'polypeptide(L)'
;MRKYVVMTLFIVFIFLIYMYFSNSQENYKAMEYDKIEDAVEKLSFEAMTPTFVPNNVEKVKAYIHVYNNIQTLFEIQYQNENNEQVFWLYASESEELYLSEDEQWERVDLQGTEGHFTVSLETNTSKLLWLMNGIEYSVQSKILGKEELIKIAQSIQ
;
A
#
# COMPACT_ATOMS: atom_id res chain seq x y z
N MET A 1 52.66 -1.90 -24.95
CA MET A 1 51.34 -1.38 -25.40
C MET A 1 50.17 -2.32 -25.09
N ARG A 2 50.25 -3.63 -25.31
CA ARG A 2 49.13 -4.57 -25.13
C ARG A 2 48.51 -4.66 -23.71
N LYS A 3 49.32 -4.48 -22.64
CA LYS A 3 48.85 -4.56 -21.24
C LYS A 3 47.97 -3.38 -20.82
N TYR A 4 48.22 -2.18 -21.35
CA TYR A 4 47.45 -0.99 -21.01
C TYR A 4 46.04 -1.01 -21.61
N VAL A 5 45.89 -1.57 -22.83
CA VAL A 5 44.59 -1.71 -23.51
C VAL A 5 43.64 -2.62 -22.73
N VAL A 6 44.15 -3.74 -22.20
CA VAL A 6 43.35 -4.68 -21.40
C VAL A 6 42.89 -4.05 -20.09
N MET A 7 43.76 -3.27 -19.43
CA MET A 7 43.42 -2.58 -18.19
C MET A 7 42.36 -1.49 -18.39
N THR A 8 42.46 -0.73 -19.49
CA THR A 8 41.45 0.29 -19.83
C THR A 8 40.10 -0.34 -20.14
N LEU A 9 40.07 -1.45 -20.89
CA LEU A 9 38.82 -2.18 -21.17
C LEU A 9 38.16 -2.73 -19.90
N PHE A 10 38.95 -3.23 -18.95
CA PHE A 10 38.46 -3.73 -17.68
C PHE A 10 37.83 -2.63 -16.81
N ILE A 11 38.45 -1.44 -16.77
CA ILE A 11 37.91 -0.28 -16.04
C ILE A 11 36.60 0.22 -16.66
N VAL A 12 36.53 0.29 -18.00
CA VAL A 12 35.30 0.66 -18.70
C VAL A 12 34.19 -0.35 -18.44
N PHE A 13 34.51 -1.64 -18.42
CA PHE A 13 33.53 -2.70 -18.12
C PHE A 13 32.98 -2.60 -16.69
N ILE A 14 33.83 -2.36 -15.69
CA ILE A 14 33.40 -2.11 -14.31
C ILE A 14 32.54 -0.85 -14.21
N PHE A 15 32.91 0.22 -14.93
CA PHE A 15 32.13 1.45 -14.95
C PHE A 15 30.75 1.26 -15.58
N LEU A 16 30.64 0.46 -16.65
CA LEU A 16 29.35 0.14 -17.27
C LEU A 16 28.47 -0.73 -16.36
N ILE A 17 29.06 -1.70 -15.64
CA ILE A 17 28.37 -2.50 -14.63
C ILE A 17 27.88 -1.60 -13.48
N TYR A 18 28.74 -0.71 -12.98
CA TYR A 18 28.37 0.24 -11.94
C TYR A 18 27.24 1.17 -12.40
N MET A 19 27.28 1.68 -13.63
CA MET A 19 26.21 2.50 -14.20
C MET A 19 24.89 1.74 -14.37
N TYR A 20 24.95 0.45 -14.71
CA TYR A 20 23.77 -0.41 -14.79
C TYR A 20 23.13 -0.64 -13.41
N PHE A 21 23.95 -0.92 -12.39
CA PHE A 21 23.47 -1.11 -11.02
C PHE A 21 23.11 0.21 -10.32
N SER A 22 23.70 1.35 -10.68
CA SER A 22 23.32 2.66 -10.13
C SER A 22 22.04 3.23 -10.76
N ASN A 23 21.65 2.74 -11.94
CA ASN A 23 20.39 3.12 -12.59
C ASN A 23 19.19 2.30 -12.11
N SER A 24 19.36 1.34 -11.21
CA SER A 24 18.22 0.76 -10.49
C SER A 24 17.76 1.67 -9.35
N GLN A 25 17.67 2.99 -9.59
CA GLN A 25 16.85 3.83 -8.73
C GLN A 25 15.44 3.27 -8.81
N GLU A 26 14.95 2.74 -7.69
CA GLU A 26 13.55 2.40 -7.51
C GLU A 26 12.74 3.63 -7.92
N ASN A 27 12.05 3.53 -9.05
CA ASN A 27 11.22 4.62 -9.56
C ASN A 27 9.95 4.62 -8.71
N TYR A 28 10.04 5.20 -7.51
CA TYR A 28 8.92 5.45 -6.62
C TYR A 28 8.33 6.82 -6.91
N LYS A 29 7.00 6.86 -7.11
CA LYS A 29 6.25 8.11 -7.23
C LYS A 29 4.94 8.00 -6.47
N ALA A 30 4.67 8.94 -5.58
CA ALA A 30 3.35 9.14 -4.97
C ALA A 30 2.66 10.36 -5.61
N MET A 31 1.40 10.19 -5.98
CA MET A 31 0.55 11.26 -6.54
C MET A 31 -0.62 11.50 -5.59
N GLU A 32 -0.72 12.70 -5.02
CA GLU A 32 -1.82 13.11 -4.15
C GLU A 32 -2.99 13.65 -4.97
N TYR A 33 -4.21 13.34 -4.54
CA TYR A 33 -5.46 13.82 -5.13
C TYR A 33 -6.37 14.38 -4.04
N ASP A 34 -6.98 15.53 -4.32
CA ASP A 34 -7.92 16.21 -3.41
C ASP A 34 -9.27 15.46 -3.29
N LYS A 35 -9.61 14.66 -4.31
CA LYS A 35 -10.82 13.84 -4.37
C LYS A 35 -10.46 12.40 -4.63
N ILE A 36 -11.18 11.50 -3.97
CA ILE A 36 -11.00 10.05 -4.11
C ILE A 36 -11.32 9.62 -5.54
N GLU A 37 -12.38 10.17 -6.14
CA GLU A 37 -12.85 9.82 -7.47
C GLU A 37 -11.79 10.13 -8.54
N ASP A 38 -11.12 11.27 -8.41
CA ASP A 38 -10.05 11.68 -9.32
C ASP A 38 -8.86 10.70 -9.27
N ALA A 39 -8.59 10.10 -8.10
CA ALA A 39 -7.58 9.06 -7.97
C ALA A 39 -8.07 7.74 -8.58
N VAL A 40 -9.30 7.30 -8.26
CA VAL A 40 -9.86 6.04 -8.78
C VAL A 40 -9.87 6.01 -10.31
N GLU A 41 -10.18 7.13 -10.98
CA GLU A 41 -10.13 7.23 -12.45
C GLU A 41 -8.73 7.03 -13.07
N LYS A 42 -7.66 7.11 -12.26
CA LYS A 42 -6.27 6.94 -12.71
C LYS A 42 -5.71 5.57 -12.42
N LEU A 43 -6.42 4.72 -11.67
CA LEU A 43 -6.00 3.36 -11.37
C LEU A 43 -6.10 2.48 -12.60
N SER A 44 -5.22 1.48 -12.69
CA SER A 44 -5.32 0.39 -13.67
C SER A 44 -6.43 -0.62 -13.32
N PHE A 45 -6.99 -0.51 -12.12
CA PHE A 45 -7.96 -1.42 -11.54
C PHE A 45 -9.14 -0.70 -10.89
N GLU A 46 -10.22 -1.46 -10.70
CA GLU A 46 -11.42 -0.99 -10.03
C GLU A 46 -11.27 -1.11 -8.51
N ALA A 47 -10.86 -0.02 -7.86
CA ALA A 47 -10.86 0.08 -6.41
C ALA A 47 -12.21 0.59 -5.88
N MET A 48 -12.73 -0.08 -4.86
CA MET A 48 -13.93 0.30 -4.13
C MET A 48 -13.57 1.06 -2.86
N THR A 49 -14.53 1.82 -2.32
CA THR A 49 -14.29 2.66 -1.13
C THR A 49 -15.35 2.43 -0.06
N PRO A 50 -15.00 2.56 1.24
CA PRO A 50 -15.93 2.34 2.33
C PRO A 50 -17.02 3.42 2.34
N THR A 51 -18.27 2.97 2.51
CA THR A 51 -19.41 3.87 2.79
C THR A 51 -19.57 4.20 4.27
N PHE A 52 -19.05 3.34 5.15
CA PHE A 52 -19.01 3.59 6.58
C PHE A 52 -17.69 4.28 6.93
N VAL A 53 -17.80 5.50 7.45
CA VAL A 53 -16.68 6.26 7.99
C VAL A 53 -16.98 6.59 9.45
N PRO A 54 -16.07 6.28 10.39
CA PRO A 54 -16.25 6.65 11.80
C PRO A 54 -16.47 8.16 12.01
N ASN A 55 -17.29 8.52 12.98
CA ASN A 55 -17.72 9.90 13.23
C ASN A 55 -16.59 10.90 13.54
N ASN A 56 -15.39 10.42 13.87
CA ASN A 56 -14.23 11.26 14.19
C ASN A 56 -13.37 11.60 12.98
N VAL A 57 -13.79 11.22 11.77
CA VAL A 57 -13.10 11.56 10.52
C VAL A 57 -13.71 12.82 9.91
N GLU A 58 -12.85 13.76 9.55
CA GLU A 58 -13.22 15.06 9.00
C GLU A 58 -12.52 15.36 7.67
N LYS A 59 -11.41 14.66 7.38
CA LYS A 59 -10.59 14.88 6.18
C LYS A 59 -10.25 13.56 5.54
N VAL A 60 -10.26 13.55 4.21
CA VAL A 60 -9.87 12.39 3.41
C VAL A 60 -8.89 12.83 2.33
N LYS A 61 -7.79 12.08 2.18
CA LYS A 61 -6.79 12.29 1.12
C LYS A 61 -6.57 10.98 0.37
N ALA A 62 -6.42 11.06 -0.95
CA ALA A 62 -6.16 9.90 -1.78
C ALA A 62 -4.77 9.99 -2.41
N TYR A 63 -4.09 8.85 -2.47
CA TYR A 63 -2.75 8.71 -3.01
C TYR A 63 -2.65 7.51 -3.94
N ILE A 64 -1.90 7.68 -5.02
CA ILE A 64 -1.48 6.57 -5.88
C ILE A 64 0.03 6.47 -5.82
N HIS A 65 0.51 5.33 -5.34
CA HIS A 65 1.91 4.98 -5.25
C HIS A 65 2.25 4.05 -6.39
N VAL A 66 3.22 4.45 -7.22
CA VAL A 66 3.72 3.65 -8.33
C VAL A 66 5.13 3.21 -8.00
N TYR A 67 5.35 1.90 -7.97
CA TYR A 67 6.66 1.27 -7.77
C TYR A 67 7.11 0.64 -9.08
N ASN A 68 8.27 1.07 -9.57
CA ASN A 68 8.91 0.55 -10.80
C ASN A 68 8.02 0.58 -12.06
N ASN A 69 7.02 1.47 -12.10
CA ASN A 69 6.00 1.57 -13.16
C ASN A 69 5.17 0.29 -13.39
N ILE A 70 5.14 -0.63 -12.42
CA ILE A 70 4.46 -1.92 -12.55
C ILE A 70 3.44 -2.11 -11.43
N GLN A 71 3.82 -1.82 -10.19
CA GLN A 71 2.97 -2.03 -9.04
C GLN A 71 2.33 -0.71 -8.63
N THR A 72 1.00 -0.72 -8.52
CA THR A 72 0.19 0.43 -8.14
C THR A 72 -0.47 0.12 -6.81
N LEU A 73 -0.14 0.90 -5.78
CA LEU A 73 -0.82 0.89 -4.49
C LEU A 73 -1.70 2.13 -4.41
N PHE A 74 -2.99 1.91 -4.21
CA PHE A 74 -3.94 2.95 -3.89
C PHE A 74 -4.03 3.10 -2.38
N GLU A 75 -3.85 4.31 -1.85
CA GLU A 75 -3.97 4.63 -0.44
C GLU A 75 -5.00 5.74 -0.24
N ILE A 76 -5.88 5.56 0.75
CA ILE A 76 -6.77 6.62 1.25
C ILE A 76 -6.49 6.84 2.72
N GLN A 77 -6.21 8.10 3.07
CA GLN A 77 -6.00 8.53 4.43
C GLN A 77 -7.25 9.21 5.00
N TYR A 78 -7.82 8.64 6.07
CA TYR A 78 -8.93 9.22 6.82
C TYR A 78 -8.40 9.83 8.13
N GLN A 79 -8.58 11.14 8.28
CA GLN A 79 -7.99 11.96 9.35
C GLN A 79 -9.06 12.70 10.14
N ASN A 80 -8.78 12.98 11.42
CA ASN A 80 -9.63 13.80 12.26
C ASN A 80 -9.37 15.31 12.04
N GLU A 81 -10.08 16.18 12.77
CA GLU A 81 -9.93 17.63 12.70
C GLU A 81 -8.49 18.14 12.93
N ASN A 82 -7.73 17.40 13.76
CA ASN A 82 -6.35 17.71 14.16
C ASN A 82 -5.30 17.17 13.17
N ASN A 83 -5.73 16.60 12.03
CA ASN A 83 -4.88 15.88 11.07
C ASN A 83 -4.21 14.62 11.64
N GLU A 84 -4.73 14.06 12.74
CA GLU A 84 -4.29 12.76 13.21
C GLU A 84 -4.96 11.68 12.36
N GLN A 85 -4.19 10.66 11.99
CA GLN A 85 -4.74 9.56 11.23
C GLN A 85 -5.69 8.73 12.09
N VAL A 86 -6.94 8.59 11.62
CA VAL A 86 -7.89 7.64 12.18
C VAL A 86 -7.63 6.24 11.61
N PHE A 87 -7.64 6.10 10.29
CA PHE A 87 -7.30 4.85 9.62
C PHE A 87 -6.81 5.08 8.18
N TRP A 88 -6.08 4.10 7.65
CA TRP A 88 -5.69 4.02 6.24
C TRP A 88 -6.47 2.91 5.56
N LEU A 89 -6.88 3.16 4.32
CA LEU A 89 -7.33 2.12 3.40
C LEU A 89 -6.26 1.96 2.32
N TYR A 90 -5.91 0.72 2.02
CA TYR A 90 -5.02 0.37 0.92
C TYR A 90 -5.73 -0.59 -0.03
N ALA A 91 -5.48 -0.45 -1.33
CA ALA A 91 -5.91 -1.40 -2.35
C ALA A 91 -4.79 -1.63 -3.38
N SER A 92 -4.57 -2.88 -3.78
CA SER A 92 -3.52 -3.28 -4.73
C SER A 92 -3.96 -4.46 -5.60
N GLU A 93 -3.53 -4.48 -6.86
CA GLU A 93 -3.63 -5.66 -7.75
C GLU A 93 -2.58 -6.74 -7.44
N SER A 94 -1.50 -6.40 -6.73
CA SER A 94 -0.50 -7.37 -6.32
C SER A 94 -0.79 -7.92 -4.92
N GLU A 95 -0.63 -9.23 -4.74
CA GLU A 95 -0.73 -9.98 -3.48
C GLU A 95 0.43 -9.67 -2.51
N GLU A 96 0.75 -8.38 -2.31
CA GLU A 96 1.96 -7.94 -1.59
C GLU A 96 1.68 -6.94 -0.45
N LEU A 97 0.44 -6.78 0.02
CA LEU A 97 0.16 -6.10 1.31
C LEU A 97 0.54 -7.04 2.48
N TYR A 98 1.78 -7.53 2.44
CA TYR A 98 2.46 -8.50 3.31
C TYR A 98 1.66 -8.93 4.56
N LEU A 99 1.32 -10.22 4.58
CA LEU A 99 1.23 -10.96 5.84
C LEU A 99 2.67 -11.13 6.33
N SER A 100 3.07 -10.45 7.40
CA SER A 100 4.32 -10.80 8.06
C SER A 100 4.17 -12.22 8.61
N GLU A 101 5.10 -13.11 8.29
CA GLU A 101 5.09 -14.50 8.79
C GLU A 101 5.18 -14.57 10.32
N ASP A 102 5.71 -13.50 10.94
CA ASP A 102 5.88 -13.38 12.39
C ASP A 102 4.60 -12.89 13.11
N GLU A 103 3.59 -12.45 12.36
CA GLU A 103 2.33 -11.97 12.95
C GLU A 103 1.31 -13.10 13.12
N GLN A 104 0.66 -13.14 14.28
CA GLN A 104 -0.46 -14.06 14.50
C GLN A 104 -1.72 -13.47 13.87
N TRP A 105 -2.18 -14.08 12.78
CA TRP A 105 -3.37 -13.68 12.06
C TRP A 105 -4.60 -14.45 12.53
N GLU A 106 -5.63 -13.72 12.93
CA GLU A 106 -6.95 -14.26 13.23
C GLU A 106 -7.83 -14.18 11.98
N ARG A 107 -8.54 -15.26 11.63
CA ARG A 107 -9.53 -15.24 10.55
C ARG A 107 -10.80 -14.53 10.98
N VAL A 108 -11.38 -13.72 10.10
CA VAL A 108 -12.66 -13.04 10.30
C VAL A 108 -13.54 -13.19 9.06
N ASP A 109 -14.86 -13.23 9.26
CA ASP A 109 -15.83 -13.24 8.16
C ASP A 109 -16.30 -11.80 7.84
N LEU A 110 -16.16 -11.41 6.58
CA LEU A 110 -16.59 -10.13 6.04
C LEU A 110 -17.77 -10.34 5.09
N GLN A 111 -18.88 -10.88 5.63
CA GLN A 111 -20.11 -11.18 4.89
C GLN A 111 -19.91 -12.19 3.75
N GLY A 112 -19.19 -13.28 4.02
CA GLY A 112 -18.88 -14.33 3.04
C GLY A 112 -17.52 -14.17 2.36
N THR A 113 -16.80 -13.09 2.64
CA THR A 113 -15.39 -12.92 2.25
C THR A 113 -14.49 -13.21 3.46
N GLU A 114 -13.51 -14.11 3.32
CA GLU A 114 -12.53 -14.36 4.39
C GLU A 114 -11.55 -13.19 4.49
N GLY A 115 -11.40 -12.65 5.70
CA GLY A 115 -10.39 -11.65 6.04
C GLY A 115 -9.45 -12.14 7.13
N HIS A 116 -8.31 -11.46 7.28
CA HIS A 116 -7.28 -11.76 8.26
C HIS A 116 -6.99 -10.51 9.09
N PHE A 117 -7.18 -10.62 10.40
CA PHE A 117 -6.97 -9.55 11.37
C PHE A 117 -5.71 -9.81 12.19
N THR A 118 -4.94 -8.76 12.48
CA THR A 118 -3.86 -8.80 13.46
C THR A 118 -3.66 -7.45 14.14
N VAL A 119 -2.84 -7.45 15.19
CA VAL A 119 -2.33 -6.23 15.84
C VAL A 119 -0.81 -6.34 15.88
N SER A 120 -0.14 -5.44 15.15
CA SER A 120 1.31 -5.33 15.20
C SER A 120 1.74 -4.84 16.58
N LEU A 121 2.44 -5.68 17.35
CA LEU A 121 2.88 -5.36 18.70
C LEU A 121 3.94 -4.23 18.74
N GLU A 122 4.71 -4.08 17.68
CA GLU A 122 5.76 -3.05 17.57
C GLU A 122 5.18 -1.65 17.36
N THR A 123 4.14 -1.56 16.51
CA THR A 123 3.55 -0.29 16.11
C THR A 123 2.23 0.02 16.80
N ASN A 124 1.69 -0.96 17.54
CA ASN A 124 0.33 -0.97 18.07
C ASN A 124 -0.71 -0.62 17.00
N THR A 125 -0.53 -1.18 15.79
CA THR A 125 -1.42 -0.94 14.65
C THR A 125 -2.30 -2.16 14.44
N SER A 126 -3.61 -1.97 14.52
CA SER A 126 -4.60 -2.94 14.07
C SER A 126 -4.59 -2.98 12.54
N LYS A 127 -4.52 -4.18 11.95
CA LYS A 127 -4.55 -4.40 10.51
C LYS A 127 -5.58 -5.46 10.17
N LEU A 128 -6.39 -5.19 9.15
CA LEU A 128 -7.32 -6.14 8.54
C LEU A 128 -6.98 -6.24 7.05
N LEU A 129 -6.82 -7.46 6.55
CA LEU A 129 -6.52 -7.77 5.15
C LEU A 129 -7.59 -8.68 4.57
N TRP A 130 -7.96 -8.50 3.31
CA TRP A 130 -8.82 -9.44 2.59
C TRP A 130 -8.67 -9.27 1.08
N LEU A 131 -9.13 -10.28 0.34
CA LEU A 131 -9.15 -10.29 -1.12
C LEU A 131 -10.59 -10.15 -1.61
N MET A 132 -10.85 -9.21 -2.50
CA MET A 132 -12.16 -9.03 -3.12
C MET A 132 -12.00 -8.70 -4.61
N ASN A 133 -12.63 -9.48 -5.48
CA ASN A 133 -12.57 -9.31 -6.94
C ASN A 133 -11.15 -9.24 -7.53
N GLY A 134 -10.19 -9.96 -6.94
CA GLY A 134 -8.79 -9.95 -7.36
C GLY A 134 -7.98 -8.74 -6.88
N ILE A 135 -8.57 -7.87 -6.05
CA ILE A 135 -7.89 -6.74 -5.42
C ILE A 135 -7.69 -7.03 -3.94
N GLU A 136 -6.45 -6.89 -3.49
CA GLU A 136 -6.10 -7.02 -2.08
C GLU A 136 -6.36 -5.70 -1.37
N TYR A 137 -7.17 -5.75 -0.32
CA TYR A 137 -7.50 -4.59 0.51
C TYR A 137 -6.85 -4.72 1.87
N SER A 138 -6.42 -3.59 2.42
CA SER A 138 -6.01 -3.48 3.82
C SER A 138 -6.63 -2.26 4.48
N VAL A 139 -7.20 -2.44 5.66
CA VAL A 139 -7.51 -1.32 6.55
C VAL A 139 -6.59 -1.38 7.75
N GLN A 140 -5.93 -0.27 8.04
CA GLN A 140 -4.97 -0.15 9.13
C GLN A 140 -5.30 1.02 10.03
N SER A 141 -5.06 0.88 11.32
CA SER A 141 -5.36 1.94 12.28
C SER A 141 -4.58 1.76 13.58
N LYS A 142 -4.16 2.88 14.17
CA LYS A 142 -3.58 2.92 15.53
C LYS A 142 -4.61 3.22 16.62
N ILE A 143 -5.84 3.58 16.24
CA ILE A 143 -6.89 4.07 17.14
C ILE A 143 -8.06 3.08 17.20
N LEU A 144 -8.58 2.71 16.04
CA LEU A 144 -9.65 1.74 15.86
C LEU A 144 -9.19 0.31 16.15
N GLY A 145 -10.06 -0.44 16.84
CA GLY A 145 -9.92 -1.88 17.06
C GLY A 145 -10.63 -2.72 16.00
N LYS A 146 -10.51 -4.04 16.16
CA LYS A 146 -11.04 -5.06 15.24
C LYS A 146 -12.47 -4.83 14.76
N GLU A 147 -13.41 -4.60 15.68
CA GLU A 147 -14.84 -4.47 15.33
C GLU A 147 -15.11 -3.29 14.40
N GLU A 148 -14.44 -2.16 14.61
CA GLU A 148 -14.55 -1.00 13.74
C GLU A 148 -13.91 -1.26 12.37
N LEU A 149 -12.77 -1.94 12.33
CA LEU A 149 -12.14 -2.31 11.05
C LEU A 149 -13.03 -3.24 10.22
N ILE A 150 -13.70 -4.19 10.87
CA ILE A 150 -14.67 -5.08 10.21
C ILE A 150 -15.83 -4.27 9.62
N LYS A 151 -16.40 -3.30 10.36
CA LYS A 151 -17.48 -2.44 9.84
C LYS A 151 -17.04 -1.63 8.62
N ILE A 152 -15.83 -1.07 8.66
CA ILE A 152 -15.25 -0.35 7.52
C ILE A 152 -15.12 -1.29 6.32
N ALA A 153 -14.50 -2.46 6.50
CA ALA A 153 -14.29 -3.45 5.44
C ALA A 153 -15.60 -3.95 4.83
N GLN A 154 -16.62 -4.23 5.65
CA GLN A 154 -17.94 -4.66 5.19
C GLN A 154 -18.74 -3.57 4.47
N SER A 155 -18.30 -2.32 4.54
CA SER A 155 -18.97 -1.18 3.90
C SER A 155 -18.38 -0.80 2.54
N ILE A 156 -17.34 -1.50 2.09
CA ILE A 156 -16.68 -1.25 0.81
C ILE A 156 -17.59 -1.71 -0.33
N GLN A 157 -17.86 -0.80 -1.28
CA GLN A 157 -18.68 -1.02 -2.48
C GLN A 157 -18.24 -0.13 -3.64
#